data_AF-A0A834N386-F1
#
_entry.id   AF-A0A834N386-F1
#
_cell.length_a   1.000
_cell.length_b   1.000
_cell.length_c   1.000
_cell.angle_alpha   90.00
_cell.angle_beta   90.00
_cell.angle_gamma   90.00
#
_symmetry.space_group_name_H-M   'P 1'
#
loop_
_entity.id
_entity.type
_entity.pdbx_description
1 polymer ?
#
loop_
_entity_poly.entity_id
_entity_poly.type
_entity_poly.pdbx_seq_one_letter_code
_entity_poly.pdbx_strand_id
1 'polypeptide(L)'
;MITIANNAGLSVSSIVENLPILIENINSLEEKIACIKNIDDDISEMLSLLNINKKYLSVLMFNEETIEGKKINKIKYLADELHCSVHTLCEYIEKEPSVIALSIRRIKEVIKTLKEFDYELKDILIALWVFNYNARTIHRRSSMMKAAGMKKIMPWILRGSIHELSNHIKTLKKTEMLEEIYGKHVDFLSKKLNMTEDEIKFYVNRAPDLTTLLEERLKILQQLRGKHRLSLLYCNSKIFETVVKSTYKPNTKTIPDDKTIPDDKTIPDDTDDK
;
A
#
# COMPACT_ATOMS: atom_id res chain seq x y z
N MET A 1 -12.11 -8.63 43.31
CA MET A 1 -12.18 -9.10 41.92
C MET A 1 -13.28 -10.14 41.73
N ILE A 2 -13.17 -11.37 42.26
CA ILE A 2 -14.17 -12.44 42.04
C ILE A 2 -15.60 -12.02 42.42
N THR A 3 -15.78 -11.39 43.59
CA THR A 3 -17.08 -10.87 44.02
C THR A 3 -17.66 -9.85 43.03
N ILE A 4 -16.81 -8.95 42.51
CA ILE A 4 -17.22 -7.92 41.53
C ILE A 4 -17.64 -8.60 40.22
N ALA A 5 -16.86 -9.57 39.74
CA ALA A 5 -17.15 -10.31 38.51
C ALA A 5 -18.43 -11.17 38.62
N ASN A 6 -18.65 -11.84 39.75
CA ASN A 6 -19.89 -12.59 40.01
C ASN A 6 -21.11 -11.66 40.08
N ASN A 7 -20.99 -10.51 40.75
CA ASN A 7 -22.05 -9.49 40.76
C ASN A 7 -22.30 -8.90 39.37
N ALA A 8 -21.28 -8.93 38.51
CA ALA A 8 -21.40 -8.56 37.11
C ALA A 8 -22.16 -9.59 36.26
N GLY A 9 -22.48 -10.78 36.80
CA GLY A 9 -23.17 -11.85 36.07
C GLY A 9 -22.24 -12.73 35.23
N LEU A 10 -20.93 -12.62 35.42
CA LEU A 10 -19.96 -13.44 34.70
C LEU A 10 -19.95 -14.88 35.24
N SER A 11 -19.92 -15.84 34.33
CA SER A 11 -19.76 -17.25 34.69
C SER A 11 -18.36 -17.55 35.23
N VAL A 12 -18.21 -18.61 36.03
CA VAL A 12 -16.90 -19.03 36.57
C VAL A 12 -15.91 -19.31 35.43
N SER A 13 -16.35 -19.96 34.35
CA SER A 13 -15.50 -20.21 33.17
C SER A 13 -15.05 -18.90 32.52
N SER A 14 -15.96 -17.94 32.32
CA SER A 14 -15.63 -16.62 31.74
C SER A 14 -14.62 -15.86 32.60
N ILE A 15 -14.72 -15.95 33.93
CA ILE A 15 -13.77 -15.32 34.86
C ILE A 15 -12.38 -15.95 34.72
N VAL A 16 -12.31 -17.28 34.64
CA VAL A 16 -11.03 -17.99 34.51
C VAL A 16 -10.36 -17.68 33.18
N GLU A 17 -11.12 -17.68 32.07
CA GLU A 17 -10.61 -17.36 30.73
C GLU A 17 -10.09 -15.92 30.63
N ASN A 18 -10.72 -14.97 31.33
CA ASN A 18 -10.41 -13.54 31.26
C ASN A 18 -9.64 -13.03 32.50
N LEU A 19 -9.07 -13.93 33.30
CA LEU A 19 -8.40 -13.60 34.55
C LEU A 19 -7.30 -12.52 34.40
N PRO A 20 -6.44 -12.54 33.35
CA PRO A 20 -5.44 -11.49 33.17
C PRO A 20 -6.04 -10.09 33.06
N ILE A 21 -7.06 -9.93 32.21
CA ILE A 21 -7.75 -8.64 31.97
C ILE A 21 -8.40 -8.13 33.27
N LEU A 22 -9.01 -9.04 34.05
CA LEU A 22 -9.64 -8.69 35.32
C LEU A 22 -8.63 -8.26 36.38
N ILE A 23 -7.46 -8.89 36.44
CA ILE A 23 -6.38 -8.55 37.38
C ILE A 23 -5.78 -7.19 37.02
N GLU A 24 -5.46 -6.95 35.75
CA GLU A 24 -4.89 -5.69 35.28
C GLU A 24 -5.77 -4.49 35.62
N ASN A 25 -7.11 -4.69 35.61
CA ASN A 25 -8.07 -3.62 35.84
C ASN A 25 -8.63 -3.57 37.27
N ILE A 26 -8.10 -4.35 38.22
CA ILE A 26 -8.70 -4.57 39.55
C ILE A 26 -9.10 -3.28 40.29
N ASN A 27 -8.28 -2.22 40.20
CA ASN A 27 -8.48 -0.95 40.91
C ASN A 27 -9.66 -0.13 40.36
N SER A 28 -10.06 -0.38 39.11
CA SER A 28 -11.14 0.35 38.42
C SER A 28 -12.22 -0.59 37.87
N LEU A 29 -12.17 -1.86 38.25
CA LEU A 29 -12.94 -2.94 37.64
C LEU A 29 -14.44 -2.70 37.78
N GLU A 30 -14.89 -2.35 38.98
CA GLU A 30 -16.31 -2.11 39.26
C GLU A 30 -16.87 -0.94 38.44
N GLU A 31 -16.14 0.17 38.37
CA GLU A 31 -16.53 1.34 37.58
C GLU A 31 -16.58 1.01 36.07
N LYS A 32 -15.56 0.32 35.55
CA LYS A 32 -15.50 -0.04 34.12
C LYS A 32 -16.60 -1.05 33.75
N ILE A 33 -16.86 -2.03 34.61
CA ILE A 33 -17.97 -2.97 34.44
C ILE A 33 -19.30 -2.22 34.43
N ALA A 34 -19.49 -1.26 35.33
CA ALA A 34 -20.69 -0.42 35.32
C ALA A 34 -20.84 0.35 34.01
N CYS A 35 -19.74 0.86 33.42
CA CYS A 35 -19.80 1.50 32.10
C CYS A 35 -20.27 0.52 31.00
N ILE A 36 -19.72 -0.70 30.97
CA ILE A 36 -20.06 -1.70 29.96
C ILE A 36 -21.51 -2.19 30.13
N LYS A 37 -21.96 -2.39 31.38
CA LYS A 37 -23.34 -2.80 31.70
C LYS A 37 -24.42 -1.82 31.26
N ASN A 38 -24.09 -0.54 31.13
CA ASN A 38 -25.04 0.45 30.58
C ASN A 38 -25.34 0.24 29.08
N ILE A 39 -24.46 -0.49 28.39
CA ILE A 39 -24.56 -0.80 26.97
C ILE A 39 -25.33 -2.11 26.79
N ASP A 40 -24.98 -3.13 27.58
CA ASP A 40 -25.58 -4.46 27.54
C ASP A 40 -25.50 -5.14 28.90
N ASP A 41 -26.55 -5.84 29.30
CA ASP A 41 -26.58 -6.58 30.57
C ASP A 41 -25.59 -7.75 30.55
N ASP A 42 -25.45 -8.41 29.39
CA ASP A 42 -24.45 -9.47 29.19
C ASP A 42 -23.14 -8.88 28.68
N ILE A 43 -22.17 -8.79 29.59
CA ILE A 43 -20.85 -8.22 29.32
C ILE A 43 -19.82 -9.28 28.91
N SER A 44 -20.19 -10.55 28.82
CA SER A 44 -19.26 -11.68 28.65
C SER A 44 -18.41 -11.55 27.39
N GLU A 45 -19.01 -11.08 26.29
CA GLU A 45 -18.32 -10.85 25.03
C GLU A 45 -17.53 -9.52 25.00
N MET A 46 -17.77 -8.60 25.93
CA MET A 46 -17.23 -7.24 25.90
C MET A 46 -16.04 -7.02 26.85
N LEU A 47 -15.51 -8.09 27.46
CA LEU A 47 -14.47 -7.99 28.50
C LEU A 47 -13.18 -7.32 28.02
N SER A 48 -12.81 -7.44 26.74
CA SER A 48 -11.64 -6.75 26.17
C SER A 48 -11.74 -5.22 26.28
N LEU A 49 -12.96 -4.67 26.39
CA LEU A 49 -13.16 -3.23 26.61
C LEU A 49 -12.68 -2.78 28.00
N LEU A 50 -12.48 -3.68 28.97
CA LEU A 50 -11.92 -3.32 30.27
C LEU A 50 -10.52 -2.70 30.11
N ASN A 51 -9.75 -3.08 29.09
CA ASN A 51 -8.41 -2.56 28.87
C ASN A 51 -8.37 -1.14 28.29
N ILE A 52 -9.49 -0.60 27.81
CA ILE A 52 -9.52 0.75 27.26
C ILE A 52 -9.60 1.82 28.35
N ASN A 53 -9.20 3.04 28.00
CA ASN A 53 -9.26 4.17 28.92
C ASN A 53 -10.72 4.50 29.31
N LYS A 54 -10.95 4.79 30.60
CA LYS A 54 -12.26 5.18 31.16
C LYS A 54 -12.94 6.31 30.37
N LYS A 55 -12.17 7.25 29.82
CA LYS A 55 -12.68 8.34 28.96
C LYS A 55 -13.47 7.81 27.75
N TYR A 56 -13.05 6.72 27.13
CA TYR A 56 -13.77 6.13 26.00
C TYR A 56 -14.99 5.32 26.46
N LEU A 57 -14.86 4.58 27.56
CA LEU A 57 -15.98 3.86 28.16
C LEU A 57 -17.11 4.80 28.60
N SER A 58 -16.77 5.94 29.19
CA SER A 58 -17.76 6.94 29.61
C SER A 58 -18.53 7.51 28.42
N VAL A 59 -17.90 7.62 27.25
CA VAL A 59 -18.60 8.07 26.03
C VAL A 59 -19.72 7.11 25.63
N LEU A 60 -19.57 5.80 25.87
CA LEU A 60 -20.63 4.83 25.62
C LEU A 60 -21.83 5.01 26.57
N MET A 61 -21.59 5.51 27.78
CA MET A 61 -22.67 5.78 28.75
C MET A 61 -23.49 7.02 28.38
N PHE A 62 -22.83 8.09 27.94
CA PHE A 62 -23.48 9.40 27.79
C PHE A 62 -24.01 9.67 26.38
N ASN A 63 -23.50 8.97 25.36
CA ASN A 63 -23.92 9.17 23.98
C ASN A 63 -24.83 8.02 23.53
N GLU A 64 -25.98 7.89 24.19
CA GLU A 64 -27.05 7.02 23.70
C GLU A 64 -27.51 7.51 22.33
N GLU A 65 -27.47 6.61 21.36
CA GLU A 65 -27.90 6.90 19.99
C GLU A 65 -29.12 6.07 19.65
N THR A 66 -30.01 6.66 18.85
CA THR A 66 -31.22 6.01 18.36
C THR A 66 -31.22 5.92 16.84
N ILE A 67 -31.74 4.82 16.30
CA ILE A 67 -32.16 4.75 14.89
C ILE A 67 -33.65 4.41 14.92
N GLU A 68 -34.43 5.19 14.18
CA GLU A 68 -35.89 5.03 14.10
C GLU A 68 -36.58 5.04 15.48
N GLY A 69 -36.05 5.85 16.41
CA GLY A 69 -36.60 6.02 17.76
C GLY A 69 -36.26 4.91 18.76
N LYS A 70 -35.47 3.90 18.37
CA LYS A 70 -35.02 2.82 19.26
C LYS A 70 -33.57 3.03 19.69
N LYS A 71 -33.27 2.87 20.99
CA LYS A 71 -31.90 2.87 21.54
C LYS A 71 -31.10 1.74 20.91
N ILE A 72 -29.85 2.04 20.54
CA ILE A 72 -28.98 1.08 19.85
C ILE A 72 -27.70 0.85 20.61
N ASN A 73 -27.38 -0.43 20.75
CA ASN A 73 -26.06 -0.87 21.15
C ASN A 73 -25.11 -0.68 19.95
N LYS A 74 -24.31 0.39 20.01
CA LYS A 74 -23.34 0.75 18.96
C LYS A 74 -22.34 -0.37 18.66
N ILE A 75 -21.93 -1.13 19.67
CA ILE A 75 -20.96 -2.21 19.51
C ILE A 75 -21.59 -3.35 18.73
N LYS A 76 -22.78 -3.80 19.13
CA LYS A 76 -23.54 -4.81 18.38
C LYS A 76 -23.82 -4.36 16.95
N TYR A 77 -24.27 -3.11 16.78
CA TYR A 77 -24.48 -2.53 15.45
C TYR A 77 -23.23 -2.56 14.56
N LEU A 78 -22.08 -2.17 15.08
CA LEU A 78 -20.83 -2.18 14.32
C LEU A 78 -20.34 -3.61 14.03
N ALA A 79 -20.56 -4.55 14.97
CA ALA A 79 -20.21 -5.96 14.79
C ALA A 79 -21.02 -6.58 13.64
N ASP A 80 -22.33 -6.28 13.59
CA ASP A 80 -23.23 -6.70 12.52
C ASP A 80 -22.80 -6.12 11.16
N GLU A 81 -22.51 -4.81 11.09
CA GLU A 81 -22.10 -4.15 9.84
C GLU A 81 -20.75 -4.65 9.28
N LEU A 82 -19.85 -5.09 10.17
CA LEU A 82 -18.54 -5.66 9.83
C LEU A 82 -18.58 -7.19 9.73
N HIS A 83 -19.73 -7.82 9.97
CA HIS A 83 -19.94 -9.27 9.93
C HIS A 83 -18.94 -10.05 10.81
N CYS A 84 -18.80 -9.63 12.08
CA CYS A 84 -17.95 -10.29 13.07
C CYS A 84 -18.67 -10.44 14.42
N SER A 85 -18.13 -11.24 15.34
CA SER A 85 -18.68 -11.35 16.69
C SER A 85 -18.39 -10.08 17.50
N VAL A 86 -19.22 -9.82 18.52
CA VAL A 86 -19.00 -8.71 19.46
C VAL A 86 -17.65 -8.87 20.14
N HIS A 87 -17.32 -10.09 20.56
CA HIS A 87 -16.03 -10.41 21.14
C HIS A 87 -14.85 -10.00 20.25
N THR A 88 -14.84 -10.44 18.99
CA THR A 88 -13.77 -10.09 18.04
C THR A 88 -13.71 -8.59 17.81
N LEU A 89 -14.84 -7.91 17.64
CA LEU A 89 -14.84 -6.46 17.48
C LEU A 89 -14.23 -5.76 18.70
N CYS A 90 -14.57 -6.19 19.92
CA CYS A 90 -14.05 -5.61 21.16
C CYS A 90 -12.52 -5.73 21.28
N GLU A 91 -11.91 -6.83 20.81
CA GLU A 91 -10.44 -6.99 20.74
C GLU A 91 -9.78 -5.98 19.77
N TYR A 92 -10.45 -5.62 18.67
CA TYR A 92 -9.95 -4.59 17.77
C TYR A 92 -10.19 -3.18 18.31
N ILE A 93 -11.33 -2.94 18.95
CA ILE A 93 -11.63 -1.68 19.63
C ILE A 93 -10.64 -1.40 20.75
N GLU A 94 -10.17 -2.43 21.46
CA GLU A 94 -9.13 -2.28 22.49
C GLU A 94 -7.90 -1.55 21.94
N LYS A 95 -7.50 -1.90 20.71
CA LYS A 95 -6.34 -1.32 20.01
C LYS A 95 -6.64 0.03 19.37
N GLU A 96 -7.89 0.28 19.01
CA GLU A 96 -8.35 1.54 18.41
C GLU A 96 -9.64 2.07 19.07
N PRO A 97 -9.56 2.58 20.32
CA PRO A 97 -10.76 2.97 21.08
C PRO A 97 -11.48 4.19 20.52
N SER A 98 -10.82 4.96 19.64
CA SER A 98 -11.38 6.20 19.08
C SER A 98 -12.69 5.98 18.32
N VAL A 99 -12.87 4.79 17.75
CA VAL A 99 -14.09 4.42 16.99
C VAL A 99 -15.36 4.49 17.85
N ILE A 100 -15.27 4.20 19.14
CA ILE A 100 -16.38 4.27 20.10
C ILE A 100 -16.97 5.68 20.18
N ALA A 101 -16.10 6.69 20.10
CA ALA A 101 -16.49 8.08 20.27
C ALA A 101 -17.21 8.66 19.05
N LEU A 102 -17.22 7.94 17.94
CA LEU A 102 -17.88 8.36 16.70
C LEU A 102 -19.39 8.11 16.78
N SER A 103 -20.17 9.00 16.16
CA SER A 103 -21.61 8.79 16.05
C SER A 103 -21.94 7.66 15.09
N ILE A 104 -23.05 6.95 15.32
CA ILE A 104 -23.58 5.93 14.42
C ILE A 104 -23.80 6.51 13.02
N ARG A 105 -24.26 7.76 12.90
CA ARG A 105 -24.40 8.43 11.59
C ARG A 105 -23.07 8.47 10.84
N ARG A 106 -21.99 8.86 11.53
CA ARG A 106 -20.66 8.92 10.92
C ARG A 106 -20.14 7.53 10.56
N ILE A 107 -20.33 6.55 11.43
CA ILE A 107 -19.96 5.15 11.15
C ILE A 107 -20.68 4.69 9.88
N LYS A 108 -22.00 4.87 9.79
CA LYS A 108 -22.82 4.54 8.62
C LYS A 108 -22.31 5.18 7.34
N GLU A 109 -22.03 6.48 7.36
CA GLU A 109 -21.49 7.21 6.20
C GLU A 109 -20.15 6.62 5.75
N VAL A 110 -19.24 6.33 6.68
CA VAL A 110 -17.93 5.75 6.37
C VAL A 110 -18.06 4.32 5.84
N ILE A 111 -18.86 3.45 6.47
CA ILE A 111 -19.08 2.08 5.99
C ILE A 111 -19.66 2.09 4.58
N LYS A 112 -20.66 2.94 4.33
CA LYS A 112 -21.25 3.08 3.00
C LYS A 112 -20.19 3.45 1.96
N THR A 113 -19.38 4.47 2.22
CA THR A 113 -18.33 4.88 1.30
C THR A 113 -17.27 3.79 1.11
N LEU A 114 -16.86 3.08 2.16
CA LEU A 114 -15.91 1.97 2.02
C LEU A 114 -16.49 0.83 1.16
N LYS A 115 -17.78 0.49 1.34
CA LYS A 115 -18.49 -0.50 0.51
C LYS A 115 -18.58 -0.06 -0.97
N GLU A 116 -18.79 1.22 -1.25
CA GLU A 116 -18.80 1.77 -2.62
C GLU A 116 -17.47 1.61 -3.37
N PHE A 117 -16.35 1.50 -2.65
CA PHE A 117 -15.01 1.28 -3.21
C PHE A 117 -14.52 -0.17 -3.06
N ASP A 118 -15.42 -1.11 -2.79
CA ASP A 118 -15.14 -2.55 -2.76
C ASP A 118 -14.09 -2.94 -1.69
N TYR A 119 -14.03 -2.21 -0.58
CA TYR A 119 -13.17 -2.57 0.55
C TYR A 119 -13.69 -3.85 1.22
N GLU A 120 -12.79 -4.81 1.49
CA GLU A 120 -13.14 -6.03 2.21
C GLU A 120 -13.38 -5.74 3.69
N LEU A 121 -14.47 -6.28 4.25
CA LEU A 121 -14.88 -6.03 5.64
C LEU A 121 -13.81 -6.45 6.65
N LYS A 122 -13.09 -7.55 6.40
CA LYS A 122 -11.96 -7.98 7.23
C LYS A 122 -10.82 -6.96 7.24
N ASP A 123 -10.56 -6.30 6.11
CA ASP A 123 -9.52 -5.28 6.00
C ASP A 123 -9.94 -4.02 6.76
N ILE A 124 -11.24 -3.68 6.74
CA ILE A 124 -11.83 -2.60 7.55
C ILE A 124 -11.74 -2.91 9.05
N LEU A 125 -12.09 -4.15 9.46
CA LEU A 125 -12.06 -4.59 10.85
C LEU A 125 -10.64 -4.50 11.45
N ILE A 126 -9.62 -4.91 10.70
CA ILE A 126 -8.21 -4.77 11.11
C ILE A 126 -7.80 -3.29 11.22
N ALA A 127 -8.46 -2.42 10.47
CA ALA A 127 -8.11 -1.03 10.30
C ALA A 127 -9.18 -0.07 10.83
N LEU A 128 -9.74 -0.28 12.04
CA LEU A 128 -10.81 0.58 12.60
C LEU A 128 -10.48 2.08 12.61
N TRP A 129 -9.20 2.46 12.58
CA TRP A 129 -8.77 3.85 12.46
C TRP A 129 -9.32 4.54 11.19
N VAL A 130 -9.76 3.79 10.17
CA VAL A 130 -10.39 4.34 8.96
C VAL A 130 -11.63 5.19 9.28
N PHE A 131 -12.34 4.87 10.37
CA PHE A 131 -13.51 5.63 10.82
C PHE A 131 -13.18 7.07 11.27
N ASN A 132 -11.91 7.35 11.56
CA ASN A 132 -11.44 8.70 11.87
C ASN A 132 -11.36 9.60 10.63
N TYR A 133 -11.40 9.04 9.42
CA TYR A 133 -11.54 9.83 8.19
C TYR A 133 -13.00 10.12 7.89
N ASN A 134 -13.26 11.29 7.31
CA ASN A 134 -14.59 11.59 6.79
C ASN A 134 -14.81 10.91 5.43
N ALA A 135 -16.06 10.63 5.09
CA ALA A 135 -16.45 10.00 3.82
C ALA A 135 -15.86 10.71 2.60
N ARG A 136 -15.81 12.06 2.61
CA ARG A 136 -15.24 12.85 1.50
C ARG A 136 -13.76 12.55 1.26
N THR A 137 -12.96 12.41 2.31
CA THR A 137 -11.53 12.08 2.22
C THR A 137 -11.34 10.66 1.72
N ILE A 138 -12.13 9.71 2.23
CA ILE A 138 -12.10 8.32 1.79
C ILE A 138 -12.43 8.26 0.29
N HIS A 139 -13.53 8.89 -0.12
CA HIS A 139 -13.94 8.95 -1.51
C HIS A 139 -12.86 9.57 -2.39
N ARG A 140 -12.34 10.76 -2.04
CA ARG A 140 -11.30 11.44 -2.84
C ARG A 140 -10.07 10.55 -3.05
N ARG A 141 -9.54 9.96 -1.98
CA ARG A 141 -8.33 9.11 -2.05
C ARG A 141 -8.59 7.81 -2.80
N SER A 142 -9.73 7.17 -2.57
CA SER A 142 -10.10 5.92 -3.23
C SER A 142 -10.39 6.14 -4.72
N SER A 143 -11.06 7.23 -5.09
CA SER A 143 -11.26 7.61 -6.50
C SER A 143 -9.93 7.82 -7.23
N MET A 144 -8.95 8.48 -6.60
CA MET A 144 -7.62 8.65 -7.20
C MET A 144 -6.96 7.30 -7.50
N MET A 145 -7.04 6.35 -6.57
CA MET A 145 -6.45 5.03 -6.77
C MET A 145 -7.21 4.19 -7.80
N LYS A 146 -8.55 4.24 -7.79
CA LYS A 146 -9.40 3.53 -8.76
C LYS A 146 -9.16 4.07 -10.19
N ALA A 147 -9.05 5.39 -10.34
CA ALA A 147 -8.71 6.05 -11.60
C ALA A 147 -7.29 5.72 -12.08
N ALA A 148 -6.38 5.33 -11.18
CA ALA A 148 -5.05 4.84 -11.52
C ALA A 148 -5.03 3.34 -11.89
N GLY A 149 -6.18 2.68 -12.01
CA GLY A 149 -6.28 1.27 -12.40
C GLY A 149 -6.11 0.26 -11.25
N MET A 150 -6.06 0.71 -9.99
CA MET A 150 -5.99 -0.24 -8.87
C MET A 150 -7.30 -1.00 -8.72
N LYS A 151 -7.22 -2.34 -8.85
CA LYS A 151 -8.37 -3.25 -8.73
C LYS A 151 -8.83 -3.42 -7.27
N LYS A 152 -7.87 -3.52 -6.34
CA LYS A 152 -8.13 -3.64 -4.90
C LYS A 152 -7.49 -2.48 -4.17
N ILE A 153 -8.28 -1.73 -3.42
CA ILE A 153 -7.81 -0.61 -2.61
C ILE A 153 -7.73 -1.06 -1.16
N MET A 154 -6.56 -0.92 -0.56
CA MET A 154 -6.33 -1.31 0.83
C MET A 154 -6.48 -0.11 1.78
N PRO A 155 -6.92 -0.31 3.04
CA PRO A 155 -7.12 0.77 4.00
C PRO A 155 -5.94 1.71 4.16
N TRP A 156 -4.69 1.21 4.14
CA TRP A 156 -3.48 2.03 4.35
C TRP A 156 -3.34 3.21 3.39
N ILE A 157 -3.92 3.14 2.18
CA ILE A 157 -4.00 4.26 1.22
C ILE A 157 -4.63 5.50 1.87
N LEU A 158 -5.58 5.29 2.78
CA LEU A 158 -6.29 6.36 3.46
C LEU A 158 -5.41 7.14 4.42
N ARG A 159 -4.22 6.65 4.80
CA ARG A 159 -3.27 7.44 5.61
C ARG A 159 -2.49 8.45 4.77
N GLY A 160 -2.16 8.10 3.53
CA GLY A 160 -1.29 8.89 2.66
C GLY A 160 -1.88 10.27 2.33
N SER A 161 -1.05 11.30 2.39
CA SER A 161 -1.35 12.61 1.81
C SER A 161 -1.64 12.50 0.31
N ILE A 162 -2.31 13.51 -0.26
CA ILE A 162 -2.56 13.57 -1.71
C ILE A 162 -1.24 13.50 -2.49
N HIS A 163 -0.18 14.12 -1.96
CA HIS A 163 1.13 14.14 -2.59
C HIS A 163 1.77 12.74 -2.60
N GLU A 164 1.76 12.03 -1.47
CA GLU A 164 2.29 10.66 -1.38
C GLU A 164 1.53 9.71 -2.30
N LEU A 165 0.19 9.80 -2.33
CA LEU A 165 -0.63 8.99 -3.24
C LEU A 165 -0.36 9.34 -4.71
N SER A 166 -0.19 10.61 -5.05
CA SER A 166 0.17 11.03 -6.41
C SER A 166 1.53 10.48 -6.84
N ASN A 167 2.53 10.54 -5.96
CA ASN A 167 3.85 9.97 -6.23
C ASN A 167 3.77 8.45 -6.37
N HIS A 168 3.00 7.78 -5.52
CA HIS A 168 2.76 6.35 -5.64
C HIS A 168 2.12 5.98 -6.98
N ILE A 169 1.09 6.71 -7.42
CA ILE A 169 0.45 6.53 -8.73
C ILE A 169 1.45 6.75 -9.88
N LYS A 170 2.31 7.78 -9.79
CA LYS A 170 3.36 8.00 -10.80
C LYS A 170 4.33 6.83 -10.88
N THR A 171 4.73 6.29 -9.74
CA THR A 171 5.59 5.11 -9.68
C THR A 171 4.90 3.89 -10.28
N LEU A 172 3.63 3.64 -9.96
CA LEU A 172 2.84 2.54 -10.53
C LEU A 172 2.77 2.64 -12.06
N LYS A 173 2.43 3.82 -12.60
CA LYS A 173 2.39 4.04 -14.06
C LYS A 173 3.76 3.86 -14.71
N LYS A 174 4.83 4.31 -14.06
CA LYS A 174 6.19 4.09 -14.55
C LYS A 174 6.52 2.60 -14.58
N THR A 175 6.16 1.84 -13.55
CA THR A 175 6.34 0.39 -13.52
C THR A 175 5.52 -0.31 -14.59
N GLU A 176 4.25 0.05 -14.78
CA GLU A 176 3.38 -0.51 -15.84
C GLU A 176 3.95 -0.23 -17.24
N MET A 177 4.35 1.01 -17.51
CA MET A 177 5.02 1.37 -18.77
C MET A 177 6.32 0.60 -18.96
N LEU A 178 7.10 0.43 -17.89
CA LEU A 178 8.29 -0.38 -17.92
C LEU A 178 7.92 -1.83 -18.27
N GLU A 179 6.99 -2.47 -17.58
CA GLU A 179 6.53 -3.84 -17.84
C GLU A 179 6.05 -4.03 -19.28
N GLU A 180 5.33 -3.06 -19.87
CA GLU A 180 4.91 -3.10 -21.27
C GLU A 180 6.11 -3.03 -22.23
N ILE A 181 7.07 -2.15 -21.95
CA ILE A 181 8.33 -2.05 -22.70
C ILE A 181 9.14 -3.34 -22.55
N TYR A 182 9.25 -3.87 -21.33
CA TYR A 182 9.90 -5.14 -21.01
C TYR A 182 9.26 -6.30 -21.76
N GLY A 183 7.93 -6.42 -21.76
CA GLY A 183 7.22 -7.46 -22.51
C GLY A 183 7.56 -7.42 -23.99
N LYS A 184 7.51 -6.22 -24.60
CA LYS A 184 7.91 -6.01 -26.00
C LYS A 184 9.39 -6.37 -26.25
N HIS A 185 10.29 -6.07 -25.30
CA HIS A 185 11.70 -6.44 -25.40
C HIS A 185 11.95 -7.94 -25.20
N VAL A 186 11.23 -8.61 -24.29
CA VAL A 186 11.33 -10.06 -24.07
C VAL A 186 10.88 -10.79 -25.33
N ASP A 187 9.77 -10.38 -25.94
CA ASP A 187 9.27 -10.94 -27.20
C ASP A 187 10.26 -10.70 -28.36
N PHE A 188 10.84 -9.51 -28.41
CA PHE A 188 11.85 -9.15 -29.41
C PHE A 188 13.13 -9.98 -29.24
N LEU A 189 13.63 -10.12 -28.01
CA LEU A 189 14.84 -10.89 -27.69
C LEU A 189 14.61 -12.38 -27.90
N SER A 190 13.42 -12.89 -27.57
CA SER A 190 12.99 -14.28 -27.76
C SER A 190 13.10 -14.67 -29.23
N LYS A 191 12.50 -13.86 -30.11
CA LYS A 191 12.57 -14.05 -31.56
C LYS A 191 13.97 -13.89 -32.13
N LYS A 192 14.75 -12.93 -31.61
CA LYS A 192 16.06 -12.58 -32.17
C LYS A 192 17.21 -13.48 -31.71
N LEU A 193 17.10 -14.03 -30.49
CA LEU A 193 18.10 -14.91 -29.89
C LEU A 193 17.69 -16.40 -29.96
N ASN A 194 16.48 -16.70 -30.44
CA ASN A 194 15.90 -18.04 -30.51
C ASN A 194 15.92 -18.76 -29.15
N MET A 195 15.50 -18.01 -28.12
CA MET A 195 15.42 -18.46 -26.72
C MET A 195 13.96 -18.42 -26.29
N THR A 196 13.61 -19.22 -25.29
CA THR A 196 12.27 -19.17 -24.70
C THR A 196 12.08 -17.90 -23.87
N GLU A 197 10.83 -17.43 -23.74
CA GLU A 197 10.52 -16.26 -22.90
C GLU A 197 10.97 -16.46 -21.45
N ASP A 198 10.88 -17.69 -20.92
CA ASP A 198 11.25 -18.00 -19.53
C ASP A 198 12.75 -17.89 -19.30
N GLU A 199 13.57 -18.31 -20.27
CA GLU A 199 15.02 -18.11 -20.21
C GLU A 199 15.36 -16.61 -20.21
N ILE A 200 14.70 -15.81 -21.06
CA ILE A 200 14.96 -14.37 -21.12
C ILE A 200 14.49 -13.67 -19.84
N LYS A 201 13.31 -14.02 -19.31
CA LYS A 201 12.80 -13.51 -18.04
C LYS A 201 13.76 -13.85 -16.89
N PHE A 202 14.30 -15.07 -16.84
CA PHE A 202 15.31 -15.47 -15.86
C PHE A 202 16.54 -14.55 -15.90
N TYR A 203 17.05 -14.25 -17.09
CA TYR A 203 18.23 -13.41 -17.25
C TYR A 203 17.99 -11.92 -16.97
N VAL A 204 16.84 -11.38 -17.37
CA VAL A 204 16.45 -9.98 -17.12
C VAL A 204 16.27 -9.73 -15.62
N ASN A 205 15.62 -10.66 -14.92
CA ASN A 205 15.42 -10.57 -13.46
C ASN A 205 16.72 -10.56 -12.66
N ARG A 206 17.80 -11.13 -13.20
CA ARG A 206 19.11 -11.21 -12.53
C ARG A 206 19.98 -9.96 -12.73
N ALA A 207 19.62 -9.08 -13.66
CA ALA A 207 20.35 -7.85 -13.96
C ALA A 207 19.40 -6.78 -14.53
N PRO A 208 18.65 -6.05 -13.68
CA PRO A 208 17.64 -5.08 -14.13
C PRO A 208 18.21 -3.90 -14.94
N ASP A 209 19.51 -3.59 -14.77
CA ASP A 209 20.24 -2.55 -15.52
C ASP A 209 20.50 -2.90 -17.00
N LEU A 210 20.18 -4.13 -17.44
CA LEU A 210 20.36 -4.54 -18.84
C LEU A 210 19.53 -3.69 -19.81
N THR A 211 18.45 -3.08 -19.33
CA THR A 211 17.43 -2.45 -20.18
C THR A 211 17.83 -1.13 -20.79
N THR A 212 18.60 -0.32 -20.07
CA THR A 212 19.19 0.90 -20.60
C THR A 212 20.38 0.64 -21.52
N LEU A 213 21.05 -0.51 -21.37
CA LEU A 213 22.26 -0.88 -22.11
C LEU A 213 22.01 -1.70 -23.39
N LEU A 214 20.78 -2.17 -23.59
CA LEU A 214 20.43 -3.19 -24.58
C LEU A 214 20.50 -2.67 -26.03
N GLU A 215 20.09 -1.44 -26.31
CA GLU A 215 20.03 -0.91 -27.68
C GLU A 215 21.42 -0.69 -28.30
N GLU A 216 22.35 -0.12 -27.54
CA GLU A 216 23.71 0.17 -28.02
C GLU A 216 24.56 -1.09 -28.14
N ARG A 217 24.47 -2.02 -27.18
CA ARG A 217 25.25 -3.27 -27.18
C ARG A 217 24.76 -4.27 -28.23
N LEU A 218 23.46 -4.29 -28.56
CA LEU A 218 22.90 -5.19 -29.57
C LEU A 218 23.40 -4.94 -31.01
N LYS A 219 23.79 -3.70 -31.35
CA LYS A 219 24.40 -3.40 -32.67
C LYS A 219 25.78 -4.05 -32.81
N ILE A 220 26.56 -4.06 -31.72
CA ILE A 220 27.93 -4.61 -31.67
C ILE A 220 27.89 -6.15 -31.61
N LEU A 221 26.98 -6.72 -30.82
CA LEU A 221 26.86 -8.18 -30.65
C LEU A 221 26.42 -8.93 -31.92
N GLN A 222 25.74 -8.25 -32.85
CA GLN A 222 25.38 -8.82 -34.17
C GLN A 222 26.63 -9.14 -35.01
N GLN A 223 27.72 -8.38 -34.83
CA GLN A 223 28.97 -8.54 -35.58
C GLN A 223 29.86 -9.67 -35.03
N LEU A 224 29.64 -10.11 -33.79
CA LEU A 224 30.39 -11.19 -33.14
C LEU A 224 29.74 -12.55 -33.44
N ARG A 225 30.47 -13.49 -34.06
CA ARG A 225 30.00 -14.89 -34.27
C ARG A 225 30.44 -15.79 -33.10
N GLY A 226 29.53 -16.61 -32.56
CA GLY A 226 29.85 -17.68 -31.59
C GLY A 226 29.07 -17.65 -30.26
N LYS A 227 29.24 -18.71 -29.46
CA LYS A 227 28.47 -19.08 -28.24
C LYS A 227 28.65 -18.16 -27.00
N HIS A 228 29.49 -17.12 -27.05
CA HIS A 228 29.81 -16.25 -25.90
C HIS A 228 29.09 -14.88 -25.88
N ARG A 229 28.00 -14.73 -26.63
CA ARG A 229 27.21 -13.48 -26.71
C ARG A 229 26.56 -13.08 -25.39
N LEU A 230 26.13 -14.07 -24.59
CA LEU A 230 25.45 -13.85 -23.31
C LEU A 230 26.42 -13.30 -22.27
N SER A 231 27.60 -13.92 -22.09
CA SER A 231 28.61 -13.47 -21.14
C SER A 231 29.04 -12.00 -21.31
N LEU A 232 29.00 -11.47 -22.55
CA LEU A 232 29.34 -10.09 -22.84
C LEU A 232 28.21 -9.09 -22.57
N LEU A 233 26.94 -9.53 -22.62
CA LEU A 233 25.81 -8.69 -22.18
C LEU A 233 25.93 -8.34 -20.69
N TYR A 234 26.43 -9.27 -19.87
CA TYR A 234 26.54 -9.15 -18.40
C TYR A 234 27.88 -8.64 -17.89
N CYS A 235 28.82 -8.27 -18.77
CA CYS A 235 30.09 -7.68 -18.36
C CYS A 235 29.91 -6.20 -17.95
N ASN A 236 30.59 -5.79 -16.88
CA ASN A 236 30.80 -4.37 -16.53
C ASN A 236 31.26 -3.61 -17.79
N SER A 237 30.81 -2.36 -17.98
CA SER A 237 31.14 -1.54 -19.16
C SER A 237 32.63 -1.51 -19.50
N LYS A 238 33.52 -1.49 -18.51
CA LYS A 238 34.97 -1.60 -18.74
C LYS A 238 35.36 -2.94 -19.37
N ILE A 239 34.84 -4.04 -18.86
CA ILE A 239 35.12 -5.39 -19.38
C ILE A 239 34.52 -5.55 -20.77
N PHE A 240 33.31 -5.05 -21.00
CA PHE A 240 32.67 -5.05 -22.31
C PHE A 240 33.50 -4.29 -23.35
N GLU A 241 33.94 -3.05 -23.04
CA GLU A 241 34.80 -2.27 -23.92
C GLU A 241 36.15 -2.93 -24.16
N THR A 242 36.77 -3.52 -23.13
CA THR A 242 38.05 -4.24 -23.27
C THR A 242 37.92 -5.43 -24.21
N VAL A 243 36.85 -6.22 -24.08
CA VAL A 243 36.64 -7.39 -24.95
C VAL A 243 36.28 -6.97 -26.37
N VAL A 244 35.46 -5.93 -26.56
CA VAL A 244 35.14 -5.40 -27.90
C VAL A 244 36.40 -4.86 -28.58
N LYS A 245 37.26 -4.12 -27.87
CA LYS A 245 38.55 -3.62 -28.41
C LYS A 245 39.55 -4.75 -28.72
N SER A 246 39.53 -5.85 -27.96
CA SER A 246 40.43 -6.99 -28.19
C SER A 246 39.96 -7.93 -29.31
N THR A 247 38.64 -8.04 -29.52
CA THR A 247 38.05 -8.86 -30.59
C THR A 247 37.88 -8.10 -31.91
N TYR A 248 37.85 -6.76 -31.88
CA TYR A 248 37.71 -5.91 -33.05
C TYR A 248 38.94 -5.00 -33.22
N LYS A 249 39.87 -5.37 -34.10
CA LYS A 249 40.89 -4.42 -34.61
C LYS A 249 40.25 -3.58 -35.71
N PRO A 250 40.10 -2.25 -35.57
CA PRO A 250 39.61 -1.42 -36.65
C PRO A 250 40.60 -1.49 -37.81
N ASN A 251 40.08 -1.77 -39.00
CA ASN A 251 40.86 -1.77 -40.23
C ASN A 251 41.30 -0.32 -40.48
N THR A 252 42.54 0.03 -40.12
CA THR A 252 43.12 1.34 -40.44
C THR A 252 43.35 1.39 -41.95
N LYS A 253 42.38 1.90 -42.69
CA LYS A 253 42.64 2.51 -43.99
C LYS A 253 42.98 3.98 -43.74
N THR A 254 44.26 4.26 -44.01
CA THR A 254 44.91 5.56 -44.16
C THR A 254 44.00 6.58 -44.84
N ILE A 255 43.82 7.72 -44.17
CA ILE A 255 43.36 8.98 -44.75
C ILE A 255 44.56 9.56 -45.51
N PRO A 256 44.46 9.95 -46.79
CA PRO A 256 45.41 10.87 -47.39
C PRO A 256 45.07 12.29 -46.94
N ASP A 257 46.06 12.94 -46.36
CA ASP A 257 46.09 14.35 -46.02
C ASP A 257 45.86 15.27 -47.23
N ASP A 258 45.57 16.52 -46.90
CA ASP A 258 45.79 17.75 -47.68
C ASP A 258 44.54 18.34 -48.36
N LYS A 259 43.95 19.40 -47.75
CA LYS A 259 44.25 20.80 -48.12
C LYS A 259 43.39 21.83 -47.37
N THR A 260 44.10 22.65 -46.59
CA THR A 260 44.04 24.13 -46.49
C THR A 260 42.72 24.88 -46.19
N ILE A 261 42.78 25.62 -45.07
CA ILE A 261 41.95 26.77 -44.62
C ILE A 261 42.09 27.96 -45.62
N PRO A 262 41.16 28.94 -45.70
CA PRO A 262 41.06 30.06 -44.72
C PRO A 262 39.59 30.40 -44.36
N ASP A 263 39.25 30.63 -43.09
CA ASP A 263 39.32 31.91 -42.36
C ASP A 263 38.61 33.10 -43.05
N ASP A 264 37.85 33.83 -42.21
CA ASP A 264 37.32 35.19 -42.37
C ASP A 264 35.85 35.32 -42.82
N LYS A 265 34.96 35.72 -41.88
CA LYS A 265 34.36 37.07 -41.81
C LYS A 265 33.13 37.17 -40.89
N THR A 266 33.33 37.92 -39.81
CA THR A 266 32.55 39.11 -39.41
C THR A 266 31.01 38.99 -39.27
N ILE A 267 30.58 39.07 -38.02
CA ILE A 267 29.26 39.51 -37.55
C ILE A 267 28.99 40.96 -38.02
N PRO A 268 27.76 41.32 -38.36
CA PRO A 268 27.21 42.58 -37.88
C PRO A 268 25.94 42.37 -37.06
N ASP A 269 26.03 42.94 -35.87
CA ASP A 269 24.98 43.54 -35.07
C ASP A 269 24.12 44.45 -35.97
N ASP A 270 22.79 44.37 -35.86
CA ASP A 270 21.94 45.51 -36.16
C ASP A 270 20.67 45.48 -35.31
N THR A 271 20.56 46.61 -34.61
CA THR A 271 19.54 47.18 -33.75
C THR A 271 18.12 47.23 -34.32
N ASP A 272 17.18 47.16 -33.38
CA ASP A 272 15.93 47.94 -33.26
C ASP A 272 15.33 48.60 -34.51
N ASP A 273 14.07 48.27 -34.83
CA ASP A 273 12.98 49.25 -34.78
C ASP A 273 11.59 48.61 -34.97
N LYS A 274 10.69 48.93 -34.02
CA LYS A 274 9.22 49.04 -34.10
C LYS A 274 8.33 47.83 -34.43
#